data_AF-F6HWZ6-F1
#
_entry.id   AF-F6HWZ6-F1
#
_cell.length_a   1.000
_cell.length_b   1.000
_cell.length_c   1.000
_cell.angle_alpha   90.00
_cell.angle_beta   90.00
_cell.angle_gamma   90.00
#
_symmetry.space_group_name_H-M   'P 1'
#
loop_
_entity.id
_entity.type
_entity.pdbx_description
1 polymer ?
#
loop_
_entity_poly.entity_id
_entity_poly.type
_entity_poly.pdbx_seq_one_letter_code
_entity_poly.pdbx_strand_id
1 'polypeptide(L)'
;MKGKKNRAAKSSRYLALHLRFEIDMVAHSLCDFGGGEEERQELEAFREIHFPALALLKKTTKLPSPEELRADGQCPLTPEETVLMLVALGFNRKTHIFLAGSQIYGGRSRLAALTTLYPNLVTKENLLSSSEIEPFKNFSSQLAALDFIGCTAADAFAITDSGSQLSSLVSGYRIYYGGGRLPTVRPNKRRLASIFLKNSTIEWSMFEKRVRKAVRQTKTIHRRSISRSVYRNPRCRECMCTTE
;
A
#
# COMPACT_ATOMS: atom_id res chain seq x y z
N MET A 1 18.13 -15.67 -46.58
CA MET A 1 17.07 -16.18 -45.67
C MET A 1 17.15 -15.43 -44.34
N LYS A 2 16.05 -14.78 -43.95
CA LYS A 2 15.92 -14.00 -42.70
C LYS A 2 15.76 -14.97 -41.52
N GLY A 3 16.71 -14.96 -40.58
CA GLY A 3 16.50 -15.50 -39.24
C GLY A 3 15.78 -14.47 -38.37
N LYS A 4 14.45 -14.41 -38.42
CA LYS A 4 13.67 -13.67 -37.40
C LYS A 4 13.87 -14.40 -36.06
N LYS A 5 14.74 -13.87 -35.20
CA LYS A 5 14.72 -14.20 -33.76
C LYS A 5 13.32 -13.84 -33.26
N ASN A 6 12.49 -14.83 -32.95
CA ASN A 6 11.28 -14.64 -32.16
C ASN A 6 11.73 -14.04 -30.82
N ARG A 7 11.63 -12.72 -30.68
CA ARG A 7 11.55 -12.09 -29.36
C ARG A 7 10.30 -12.69 -28.74
N ALA A 8 10.47 -13.62 -27.79
CA ALA A 8 9.39 -13.99 -26.89
C ALA A 8 8.69 -12.69 -26.48
N ALA A 9 7.38 -12.59 -26.72
CA ALA A 9 6.61 -11.43 -26.31
C ALA A 9 6.96 -11.18 -24.84
N LYS A 10 7.51 -10.00 -24.52
CA LYS A 10 7.76 -9.64 -23.12
C LYS A 10 6.43 -9.83 -22.41
N SER A 11 6.40 -10.69 -21.39
CA SER A 11 5.24 -10.82 -20.52
C SER A 11 4.81 -9.41 -20.11
N SER A 12 3.50 -9.14 -20.19
CA SER A 12 2.97 -7.84 -19.77
C SER A 12 3.35 -7.63 -18.31
N ARG A 13 3.98 -6.49 -18.02
CA ARG A 13 4.42 -6.16 -16.67
C ARG A 13 3.32 -5.45 -15.91
N TYR A 14 3.20 -5.72 -14.62
CA TYR A 14 2.21 -5.05 -13.78
C TYR A 14 2.75 -4.68 -12.40
N LEU A 15 2.14 -3.63 -11.84
CA LEU A 15 2.33 -3.18 -10.47
C LEU A 15 1.22 -3.79 -9.62
N ALA A 16 1.55 -4.52 -8.57
CA ALA A 16 0.59 -4.78 -7.51
C ALA A 16 0.60 -3.62 -6.51
N LEU A 17 -0.58 -3.08 -6.20
CA LEU A 17 -0.77 -2.00 -5.24
C LEU A 17 -1.65 -2.52 -4.10
N HIS A 18 -1.12 -2.59 -2.89
CA HIS A 18 -1.90 -2.84 -1.69
C HIS A 18 -2.32 -1.51 -1.04
N LEU A 19 -3.59 -1.16 -1.23
CA LEU A 19 -4.20 0.07 -0.71
C LEU A 19 -4.94 -0.25 0.59
N ARG A 20 -4.25 -0.09 1.73
CA ARG A 20 -4.83 -0.31 3.06
C ARG A 20 -5.60 0.94 3.51
N PHE A 21 -6.79 1.12 2.95
CA PHE A 21 -7.66 2.28 3.18
C PHE A 21 -9.12 1.85 3.37
N GLU A 22 -9.33 0.72 4.04
CA GLU A 22 -10.66 0.23 4.39
C GLU A 22 -11.14 0.86 5.71
N ILE A 23 -12.46 0.80 5.94
CA ILE A 23 -13.11 1.53 7.05
C ILE A 23 -12.50 1.19 8.41
N ASP A 24 -12.07 -0.05 8.62
CA ASP A 24 -11.44 -0.48 9.86
C ASP A 24 -10.09 0.22 10.09
N MET A 25 -9.27 0.34 9.05
CA MET A 25 -7.99 1.06 9.11
C MET A 25 -8.19 2.56 9.27
N VAL A 26 -9.10 3.14 8.47
CA VAL A 26 -9.42 4.57 8.50
C VAL A 26 -9.93 4.95 9.90
N ALA A 27 -10.88 4.20 10.43
CA ALA A 27 -11.47 4.44 11.75
C ALA A 27 -10.47 4.22 12.90
N HIS A 28 -9.65 3.16 12.86
CA HIS A 28 -8.65 2.87 13.89
C HIS A 28 -7.52 3.91 13.91
N SER A 29 -7.19 4.53 12.77
CA SER A 29 -6.06 5.46 12.66
C SER A 29 -6.25 6.79 13.40
N LEU A 30 -7.48 7.17 13.75
CA LEU A 30 -7.84 8.47 14.36
C LEU A 30 -7.44 9.70 13.53
N CYS A 31 -7.08 9.50 12.27
CA CYS A 31 -6.68 10.58 11.38
C CYS A 31 -7.87 11.27 10.71
N ASP A 32 -7.62 12.49 10.23
CA ASP A 32 -8.54 13.25 9.37
C ASP A 32 -8.15 13.03 7.90
N PHE A 33 -9.12 12.69 7.06
CA PHE A 33 -8.93 12.45 5.63
C PHE A 33 -9.67 13.46 4.75
N GLY A 34 -10.12 14.57 5.35
CA GLY A 34 -10.73 15.71 4.66
C GLY A 34 -12.20 15.51 4.29
N GLY A 35 -12.89 14.54 4.88
CA GLY A 35 -14.33 14.32 4.66
C GLY A 35 -15.25 15.19 5.54
N GLY A 36 -14.71 16.05 6.39
CA GLY A 36 -15.48 16.97 7.23
C GLY A 36 -16.20 16.29 8.40
N GLU A 37 -17.24 16.94 8.93
CA GLU A 37 -17.99 16.45 10.11
C GLU A 37 -18.70 15.12 9.86
N GLU A 38 -19.20 14.90 8.64
CA GLU A 38 -19.87 13.65 8.28
C GLU A 38 -18.92 12.44 8.40
N GLU A 39 -17.73 12.53 7.81
CA GLU A 39 -16.68 11.50 7.95
C GLU A 39 -16.26 11.30 9.41
N ARG A 40 -16.16 12.39 10.20
CA ARG A 40 -15.80 12.29 11.62
C ARG A 40 -16.84 11.50 12.42
N GLN A 41 -18.12 11.81 12.22
CA GLN A 41 -19.24 11.16 12.91
C GLN A 41 -19.39 9.70 12.50
N GLU A 42 -19.32 9.40 11.19
CA GLU A 42 -19.40 8.03 10.68
C GLU A 42 -18.30 7.15 11.28
N LEU A 43 -17.05 7.62 11.21
CA LEU A 43 -15.92 6.87 11.75
C LEU A 43 -16.00 6.75 13.28
N GLU A 44 -16.60 7.72 13.98
CA GLU A 44 -16.78 7.67 15.43
C GLU A 44 -17.81 6.62 15.83
N ALA A 45 -18.95 6.59 15.14
CA ALA A 45 -19.93 5.52 15.31
C ALA A 45 -19.31 4.14 15.05
N PHE A 46 -18.48 4.01 14.01
CA PHE A 46 -17.77 2.76 13.72
C PHE A 46 -16.83 2.36 14.86
N ARG A 47 -16.08 3.32 15.45
CA ARG A 47 -15.18 3.07 16.58
C ARG A 47 -15.91 2.61 17.83
N GLU A 48 -17.04 3.22 18.17
CA GLU A 48 -17.81 2.85 19.36
C GLU A 48 -18.27 1.38 19.29
N ILE A 49 -18.60 0.89 18.10
CA ILE A 49 -19.05 -0.50 17.88
C ILE A 49 -17.87 -1.48 17.77
N HIS A 50 -16.88 -1.17 16.93
CA HIS A 50 -15.85 -2.13 16.51
C HIS A 50 -14.53 -1.99 17.28
N PHE A 51 -14.29 -0.84 17.93
CA PHE A 51 -13.06 -0.57 18.67
C PHE A 51 -13.37 0.01 20.08
N PRO A 52 -14.14 -0.70 20.92
CA PRO A 52 -14.61 -0.17 22.21
C PRO A 52 -13.46 0.23 23.15
N ALA A 53 -12.33 -0.48 23.11
CA ALA A 53 -11.14 -0.11 23.87
C ALA A 53 -10.52 1.22 23.38
N LEU A 54 -10.49 1.45 22.07
CA LEU A 54 -9.99 2.71 21.49
C LEU A 54 -10.95 3.87 21.78
N ALA A 55 -12.26 3.61 21.68
CA ALA A 55 -13.29 4.58 22.03
C ALA A 55 -13.21 4.98 23.52
N LEU A 56 -13.01 4.01 24.42
CA LEU A 56 -12.78 4.27 25.83
C LEU A 56 -11.51 5.09 26.05
N LEU A 57 -10.39 4.70 25.43
CA LEU A 57 -9.12 5.43 25.53
C LEU A 57 -9.24 6.88 25.07
N LYS A 58 -9.97 7.13 23.97
CA LYS A 58 -10.23 8.49 23.47
C LYS A 58 -11.01 9.35 24.48
N LYS A 59 -11.90 8.73 25.27
CA LYS A 59 -12.69 9.41 26.32
C LYS A 59 -11.89 9.62 27.61
N THR A 60 -11.02 8.68 27.97
CA THR A 60 -10.28 8.70 29.25
C THR A 60 -8.90 9.34 29.17
N THR A 61 -8.36 9.52 27.97
CA THR A 61 -6.97 9.92 27.77
C THR A 61 -6.85 10.92 26.63
N LYS A 62 -5.99 11.92 26.79
CA LYS A 62 -5.64 12.84 25.71
C LYS A 62 -4.80 12.11 24.67
N LEU A 63 -5.42 11.76 23.55
CA LEU A 63 -4.74 11.18 22.39
C LEU A 63 -4.10 12.28 21.52
N PRO A 64 -3.08 11.96 20.71
CA PRO A 64 -2.50 12.90 19.76
C PRO A 64 -3.54 13.43 18.77
N SER A 65 -3.37 14.67 18.31
CA SER A 65 -4.25 15.26 17.31
C SER A 65 -4.09 14.56 15.95
N PRO A 66 -5.08 14.64 15.04
CA PRO A 66 -4.95 14.13 13.68
C PRO A 66 -3.71 14.66 12.95
N GLU A 67 -3.34 15.93 13.16
CA GLU A 67 -2.16 16.56 12.59
C GLU A 67 -0.87 15.96 13.14
N GLU A 68 -0.80 15.70 14.45
CA GLU A 68 0.34 15.03 15.10
C GLU A 68 0.49 13.60 14.58
N LEU A 69 -0.60 12.84 14.50
CA LEU A 69 -0.62 11.48 13.94
C LEU A 69 -0.16 11.46 12.49
N ARG A 70 -0.60 12.43 11.68
CA ARG A 70 -0.18 12.60 10.29
C ARG A 70 1.30 12.92 10.20
N ALA A 71 1.77 13.90 10.99
CA ALA A 71 3.16 14.35 11.02
C ALA A 71 4.12 13.23 11.42
N ASP A 72 3.72 12.36 12.35
CA ASP A 72 4.48 11.18 12.78
C ASP A 72 4.40 10.00 11.80
N GLY A 73 3.55 10.10 10.78
CA GLY A 73 3.36 9.06 9.78
C GLY A 73 2.56 7.87 10.32
N GLN A 74 1.66 8.09 11.28
CA GLN A 74 0.76 7.05 11.79
C GLN A 74 -0.44 6.83 10.86
N CYS A 75 -0.92 7.87 10.18
CA CYS A 75 -2.00 7.76 9.20
C CYS A 75 -1.64 6.90 7.98
N PRO A 76 -2.56 6.10 7.41
CA PRO A 76 -2.39 5.52 6.08
C PRO A 76 -2.35 6.62 5.01
N LEU A 77 -1.77 6.32 3.84
CA LEU A 77 -1.91 7.23 2.69
C LEU A 77 -3.32 7.14 2.12
N THR A 78 -3.88 8.29 1.72
CA THR A 78 -5.14 8.32 0.98
C THR A 78 -4.94 7.79 -0.45
N PRO A 79 -6.01 7.42 -1.17
CA PRO A 79 -5.92 7.09 -2.59
C PRO A 79 -5.26 8.21 -3.43
N GLU A 80 -5.56 9.47 -3.14
CA GLU A 80 -5.01 10.64 -3.84
C GLU A 80 -3.50 10.79 -3.56
N GLU A 81 -3.08 10.66 -2.31
CA GLU A 81 -1.66 10.67 -1.95
C GLU A 81 -0.88 9.50 -2.56
N THR A 82 -1.55 8.35 -2.67
CA THR A 82 -1.01 7.16 -3.33
C THR A 82 -0.77 7.42 -4.82
N VAL A 83 -1.72 8.07 -5.50
CA VAL A 83 -1.56 8.49 -6.90
C VAL A 83 -0.34 9.41 -7.04
N LEU A 84 -0.25 10.47 -6.24
CA LEU A 84 0.88 11.41 -6.28
C LEU A 84 2.22 10.70 -6.07
N MET A 85 2.29 9.76 -5.13
CA MET A 85 3.49 8.95 -4.91
C MET A 85 3.84 8.12 -6.14
N LEU A 86 2.89 7.41 -6.75
CA LEU A 86 3.13 6.55 -7.90
C LEU A 86 3.60 7.35 -9.13
N VAL A 87 3.00 8.51 -9.39
CA VAL A 87 3.41 9.40 -10.49
C VAL A 87 4.83 9.90 -10.28
N ALA A 88 5.18 10.35 -9.06
CA ALA A 88 6.53 10.78 -8.74
C ALA A 88 7.58 9.66 -8.83
N LEU A 89 7.17 8.39 -8.72
CA LEU A 89 8.04 7.24 -8.94
C LEU A 89 8.18 6.86 -10.43
N GLY A 90 7.43 7.51 -11.32
CA GLY A 90 7.48 7.30 -12.77
C GLY A 90 6.44 6.32 -13.31
N PHE A 91 5.48 5.86 -12.49
CA PHE A 91 4.34 5.10 -13.00
C PHE A 91 3.40 6.05 -13.76
N ASN A 92 2.91 5.60 -14.91
CA ASN A 92 2.13 6.42 -15.83
C ASN A 92 0.81 5.73 -16.21
N ARG A 93 -0.04 6.41 -16.99
CA ARG A 93 -1.37 5.88 -17.40
C ARG A 93 -1.34 4.50 -18.05
N LYS A 94 -0.23 4.08 -18.66
CA LYS A 94 -0.09 2.76 -19.31
C LYS A 94 0.24 1.64 -18.33
N THR A 95 0.53 1.95 -17.07
CA THR A 95 0.84 0.95 -16.03
C THR A 95 -0.40 0.10 -15.76
N HIS A 96 -0.27 -1.22 -15.92
CA HIS A 96 -1.25 -2.18 -15.44
C HIS A 96 -1.13 -2.30 -13.92
N ILE A 97 -2.24 -2.11 -13.21
CA ILE A 97 -2.27 -2.16 -11.75
C ILE A 97 -3.20 -3.29 -11.30
N PHE A 98 -2.66 -4.21 -10.50
CA PHE A 98 -3.47 -5.11 -9.69
C PHE A 98 -3.67 -4.46 -8.31
N LEU A 99 -4.89 -4.00 -8.03
CA LEU A 99 -5.24 -3.40 -6.75
C LEU A 99 -5.66 -4.51 -5.78
N ALA A 100 -4.85 -4.70 -4.75
CA ALA A 100 -5.08 -5.63 -3.65
C ALA A 100 -5.68 -4.91 -2.44
N GLY A 101 -6.57 -5.61 -1.75
CA GLY A 101 -7.31 -5.07 -0.62
C GLY A 101 -8.80 -5.44 -0.70
N SER A 102 -9.55 -4.95 0.26
CA SER A 102 -11.00 -5.12 0.30
C SER A 102 -11.71 -3.80 -0.05
N GLN A 103 -12.92 -3.60 0.48
CA GLN A 103 -13.72 -2.43 0.16
C GLN A 103 -13.06 -1.15 0.68
N ILE A 104 -12.59 -0.31 -0.25
CA ILE A 104 -11.97 0.98 0.05
C ILE A 104 -13.02 1.93 0.63
N TYR A 105 -12.68 2.58 1.74
CA TYR A 105 -13.53 3.58 2.39
C TYR A 105 -13.84 4.75 1.44
N GLY A 106 -15.09 5.20 1.42
CA GLY A 106 -15.63 6.15 0.42
C GLY A 106 -15.84 5.57 -0.98
N GLY A 107 -15.49 4.30 -1.21
CA GLY A 107 -15.82 3.57 -2.43
C GLY A 107 -15.33 4.25 -3.71
N ARG A 108 -16.23 4.40 -4.69
CA ARG A 108 -15.90 4.91 -6.04
C ARG A 108 -15.39 6.35 -6.02
N SER A 109 -15.88 7.21 -5.13
CA SER A 109 -15.47 8.63 -5.08
C SER A 109 -14.00 8.75 -4.68
N ARG A 110 -13.59 8.07 -3.61
CA ARG A 110 -12.19 8.02 -3.15
C ARG A 110 -11.27 7.27 -4.13
N LEU A 111 -11.78 6.25 -4.81
CA LEU A 111 -11.00 5.54 -5.84
C LEU A 111 -10.86 6.30 -7.17
N ALA A 112 -11.65 7.36 -7.39
CA ALA A 112 -11.68 8.08 -8.67
C ALA A 112 -10.30 8.63 -9.08
N ALA A 113 -9.49 9.10 -8.13
CA ALA A 113 -8.14 9.58 -8.42
C ALA A 113 -7.23 8.48 -9.00
N LEU A 114 -7.35 7.25 -8.49
CA LEU A 114 -6.59 6.09 -8.97
C LEU A 114 -7.10 5.62 -10.33
N THR A 115 -8.40 5.39 -10.47
CA THR A 115 -9.00 4.85 -11.71
C THR A 115 -8.93 5.84 -12.87
N THR A 116 -9.02 7.14 -12.58
CA THR A 116 -8.86 8.18 -13.60
C THR A 116 -7.44 8.19 -14.16
N LEU A 117 -6.41 8.03 -13.32
CA LEU A 117 -5.02 8.08 -13.78
C LEU A 117 -4.49 6.73 -14.26
N TYR A 118 -4.98 5.62 -13.73
CA TYR A 118 -4.56 4.27 -14.10
C TYR A 118 -5.76 3.49 -14.64
N PRO A 119 -6.13 3.68 -15.92
CA PRO A 119 -7.30 3.02 -16.52
C PRO A 119 -7.16 1.50 -16.62
N ASN A 120 -5.93 0.97 -16.60
CA ASN A 120 -5.64 -0.46 -16.63
C ASN A 120 -5.58 -1.08 -15.21
N LEU A 121 -6.40 -0.56 -14.29
CA LEU A 121 -6.51 -1.05 -12.92
C LEU A 121 -7.53 -2.18 -12.85
N VAL A 122 -7.13 -3.30 -12.26
CA VAL A 122 -7.98 -4.46 -12.01
C VAL A 122 -7.92 -4.85 -10.54
N THR A 123 -8.99 -5.43 -10.03
CA THR A 123 -9.04 -6.11 -8.74
C THR A 123 -9.27 -7.60 -8.97
N LYS A 124 -9.12 -8.45 -7.95
CA LYS A 124 -9.44 -9.88 -8.06
C LYS A 124 -10.90 -10.12 -8.49
N GLU A 125 -11.82 -9.27 -8.06
CA GLU A 125 -13.26 -9.36 -8.38
C GLU A 125 -13.56 -9.10 -9.86
N ASN A 126 -12.77 -8.24 -10.50
CA ASN A 126 -12.94 -7.91 -11.92
C ASN A 126 -12.06 -8.78 -12.83
N LEU A 127 -11.02 -9.40 -12.28
CA LEU A 127 -10.07 -10.23 -13.03
C LEU A 127 -10.54 -11.67 -13.16
N LEU A 128 -11.15 -12.23 -12.11
CA LEU A 128 -11.62 -13.60 -12.06
C LEU A 128 -13.05 -13.71 -12.58
N SER A 129 -13.36 -14.83 -13.24
CA SER A 129 -14.74 -15.18 -13.56
C SER A 129 -15.55 -15.46 -12.29
N SER A 130 -16.88 -15.38 -12.39
CA SER A 130 -17.76 -15.68 -11.26
C SER A 130 -17.50 -17.06 -10.67
N SER A 131 -17.27 -18.07 -11.51
CA SER A 131 -16.96 -19.44 -11.06
C SER A 131 -15.60 -19.57 -10.35
N GLU A 132 -14.61 -18.78 -10.73
CA GLU A 132 -13.29 -18.82 -10.11
C GLU A 132 -13.28 -18.15 -8.72
N ILE A 133 -14.05 -17.08 -8.54
CA ILE A 133 -14.07 -16.33 -7.28
C ILE A 133 -15.10 -16.84 -6.27
N GLU A 134 -16.22 -17.44 -6.73
CA GLU A 134 -17.32 -17.90 -5.88
C GLU A 134 -16.88 -18.76 -4.68
N PRO A 135 -15.96 -19.74 -4.83
CA PRO A 135 -15.54 -20.58 -3.71
C PRO A 135 -14.92 -19.81 -2.55
N PHE A 136 -14.41 -18.60 -2.80
CA PHE A 136 -13.67 -17.80 -1.84
C PHE A 136 -14.49 -16.65 -1.22
N LYS A 137 -15.64 -16.27 -1.80
CA LYS A 137 -16.38 -15.05 -1.42
C LYS A 137 -16.78 -14.99 0.06
N ASN A 138 -17.11 -16.13 0.64
CA ASN A 138 -17.55 -16.23 2.04
C ASN A 138 -16.38 -16.44 3.03
N PHE A 139 -15.14 -16.49 2.53
CA PHE A 139 -13.96 -16.77 3.33
C PHE A 139 -12.93 -15.65 3.15
N SER A 140 -13.05 -14.61 3.99
CA SER A 140 -12.20 -13.40 3.92
C SER A 140 -10.69 -13.72 3.84
N SER A 141 -10.21 -14.68 4.63
CA SER A 141 -8.81 -15.11 4.61
C SER A 141 -8.40 -15.79 3.29
N GLN A 142 -9.29 -16.57 2.68
CA GLN A 142 -9.00 -17.22 1.39
C GLN A 142 -9.05 -16.20 0.24
N LEU A 143 -10.00 -15.25 0.31
CA LEU A 143 -10.09 -14.15 -0.64
C LEU A 143 -8.83 -13.25 -0.58
N ALA A 144 -8.30 -13.00 0.61
CA ALA A 144 -7.02 -12.30 0.81
C ALA A 144 -5.81 -13.10 0.32
N ALA A 145 -5.90 -14.44 0.25
CA ALA A 145 -4.83 -15.26 -0.33
C ALA A 145 -4.69 -15.04 -1.85
N LEU A 146 -5.79 -14.73 -2.55
CA LEU A 146 -5.74 -14.34 -3.96
C LEU A 146 -4.97 -13.02 -4.15
N ASP A 147 -5.19 -12.05 -3.26
CA ASP A 147 -4.40 -10.80 -3.24
C ASP A 147 -2.91 -11.09 -2.99
N PHE A 148 -2.58 -12.02 -2.08
CA PHE A 148 -1.20 -12.45 -1.84
C PHE A 148 -0.54 -13.03 -3.11
N ILE A 149 -1.23 -13.91 -3.83
CA ILE A 149 -0.74 -14.50 -5.09
C ILE A 149 -0.49 -13.38 -6.12
N GLY A 150 -1.49 -12.52 -6.37
CA GLY A 150 -1.36 -11.41 -7.30
C GLY A 150 -0.22 -10.44 -6.95
N CYS A 151 -0.01 -10.17 -5.66
CA CYS A 151 1.05 -9.26 -5.22
C CYS A 151 2.46 -9.88 -5.27
N THR A 152 2.59 -11.17 -4.98
CA THR A 152 3.88 -11.85 -4.98
C THR A 152 4.41 -12.08 -6.40
N ALA A 153 3.52 -12.35 -7.36
CA ALA A 153 3.88 -12.56 -8.77
C ALA A 153 4.23 -11.27 -9.55
N ALA A 154 3.94 -10.09 -8.99
CA ALA A 154 4.06 -8.81 -9.70
C ALA A 154 5.52 -8.38 -10.00
N ASP A 155 5.73 -7.62 -11.07
CA ASP A 155 7.05 -7.04 -11.37
C ASP A 155 7.49 -5.99 -10.34
N ALA A 156 6.52 -5.28 -9.77
CA ALA A 156 6.73 -4.36 -8.66
C ALA A 156 5.55 -4.46 -7.69
N PHE A 157 5.82 -4.23 -6.41
CA PHE A 157 4.79 -4.18 -5.38
C PHE A 157 4.85 -2.84 -4.64
N ALA A 158 3.73 -2.14 -4.48
CA ALA A 158 3.62 -0.92 -3.71
C ALA A 158 2.61 -1.08 -2.58
N ILE A 159 2.90 -0.49 -1.43
CA ILE A 159 2.01 -0.49 -0.27
C ILE A 159 1.72 0.94 0.16
N THR A 160 0.54 1.18 0.74
CA THR A 160 0.18 2.49 1.30
C THR A 160 0.33 2.56 2.81
N ASP A 161 0.22 1.40 3.47
CA ASP A 161 0.52 1.23 4.88
C ASP A 161 1.38 -0.01 5.12
N SER A 162 2.36 0.13 6.02
CA SER A 162 3.33 -0.94 6.33
C SER A 162 3.02 -1.73 7.60
N GLY A 163 1.88 -1.45 8.25
CA GLY A 163 1.38 -2.14 9.43
C GLY A 163 0.52 -3.37 9.11
N SER A 164 -0.01 -3.48 7.89
CA SER A 164 -0.85 -4.63 7.51
C SER A 164 -0.10 -5.96 7.43
N GLN A 165 -0.80 -7.05 7.76
CA GLN A 165 -0.28 -8.42 7.64
C GLN A 165 0.07 -8.76 6.20
N LEU A 166 -0.81 -8.45 5.23
CA LEU A 166 -0.56 -8.70 3.81
C LEU A 166 0.71 -7.98 3.32
N SER A 167 0.88 -6.68 3.65
CA SER A 167 2.10 -5.95 3.25
C SER A 167 3.37 -6.59 3.80
N SER A 168 3.33 -7.11 5.02
CA SER A 168 4.46 -7.77 5.66
C SER A 168 4.76 -9.10 4.98
N LEU A 169 3.75 -9.95 4.78
CA LEU A 169 3.91 -11.27 4.15
C LEU A 169 4.41 -11.16 2.70
N VAL A 170 3.78 -10.31 1.89
CA VAL A 170 4.19 -10.11 0.49
C VAL A 170 5.60 -9.53 0.39
N SER A 171 5.91 -8.51 1.20
CA SER A 171 7.26 -7.94 1.22
C SER A 171 8.30 -8.98 1.62
N GLY A 172 7.96 -9.79 2.63
CA GLY A 172 8.76 -10.90 3.11
C GLY A 172 9.08 -11.90 2.00
N TYR A 173 8.02 -12.42 1.40
CA TYR A 173 8.07 -13.40 0.32
C TYR A 173 8.90 -12.90 -0.87
N ARG A 174 8.59 -11.68 -1.36
CA ARG A 174 9.28 -11.08 -2.51
C ARG A 174 10.77 -10.85 -2.26
N ILE A 175 11.15 -10.53 -1.03
CA ILE A 175 12.57 -10.36 -0.71
C ILE A 175 13.26 -11.73 -0.67
N TYR A 176 12.68 -12.71 0.02
CA TYR A 176 13.30 -14.03 0.20
C TYR A 176 13.40 -14.77 -1.14
N TYR A 177 12.28 -15.04 -1.80
CA TYR A 177 12.24 -15.78 -3.07
C TYR A 177 12.75 -14.97 -4.26
N GLY A 178 12.67 -13.64 -4.19
CA GLY A 178 13.21 -12.75 -5.21
C GLY A 178 14.69 -12.42 -5.06
N GLY A 179 15.40 -13.03 -4.09
CA GLY A 179 16.82 -12.74 -3.82
C GLY A 179 17.10 -11.26 -3.53
N GLY A 180 16.13 -10.55 -2.96
CA GLY A 180 16.17 -9.11 -2.71
C GLY A 180 16.05 -8.22 -3.96
N ARG A 181 15.91 -8.81 -5.16
CA ARG A 181 15.89 -8.10 -6.45
C ARG A 181 14.50 -7.64 -6.87
N LEU A 182 13.45 -8.30 -6.39
CA LEU A 182 12.06 -7.92 -6.70
C LEU A 182 11.73 -6.55 -6.06
N PRO A 183 11.39 -5.53 -6.87
CA PRO A 183 11.07 -4.20 -6.37
C PRO A 183 9.85 -4.20 -5.44
N THR A 184 10.03 -3.60 -4.26
CA THR A 184 8.95 -3.24 -3.33
C THR A 184 9.07 -1.75 -2.97
N VAL A 185 7.99 -1.01 -3.14
CA VAL A 185 7.81 0.40 -2.80
C VAL A 185 7.14 0.47 -1.44
N ARG A 186 7.91 0.91 -0.44
CA ARG A 186 7.43 1.15 0.92
C ARG A 186 7.43 2.66 1.20
N PRO A 187 6.31 3.24 1.63
CA PRO A 187 6.24 4.66 1.91
C PRO A 187 6.94 4.96 3.23
N ASN A 188 7.78 5.99 3.26
CA ASN A 188 8.17 6.65 4.50
C ASN A 188 7.07 7.65 4.85
N LYS A 189 6.00 7.18 5.51
CA LYS A 189 4.77 7.97 5.75
C LYS A 189 5.05 9.30 6.43
N ARG A 190 5.99 9.33 7.40
CA ARG A 190 6.45 10.55 8.08
C ARG A 190 7.04 11.58 7.11
N ARG A 191 7.97 11.13 6.24
CA ARG A 191 8.57 12.01 5.22
C ARG A 191 7.57 12.44 4.15
N LEU A 192 6.69 11.53 3.74
CA LEU A 192 5.66 11.82 2.75
C LEU A 192 4.65 12.83 3.27
N ALA A 193 4.20 12.73 4.53
CA ALA A 193 3.35 13.72 5.18
C ALA A 193 3.97 15.13 5.09
N SER A 194 5.25 15.27 5.44
CA SER A 194 5.98 16.54 5.33
C SER A 194 6.16 17.05 3.88
N ILE A 195 6.11 16.15 2.89
CA ILE A 195 6.15 16.53 1.47
C ILE A 195 4.77 17.01 1.02
N PHE A 196 3.71 16.27 1.34
CA PHE A 196 2.33 16.58 0.94
C PHE A 196 1.78 17.83 1.61
N LEU A 197 2.14 18.12 2.87
CA LEU A 197 1.76 19.38 3.53
C LEU A 197 2.30 20.64 2.83
N LYS A 198 3.32 20.52 1.98
CA LYS A 198 3.90 21.64 1.21
C LYS A 198 3.36 21.73 -0.23
N ASN A 199 2.32 20.97 -0.56
CA ASN A 199 1.67 20.81 -1.88
C ASN A 199 1.67 22.10 -2.72
N SER A 200 1.24 23.23 -2.16
CA SER A 200 1.02 24.47 -2.91
C SER A 200 2.26 25.35 -3.12
N THR A 201 3.45 24.91 -2.70
CA THR A 201 4.68 25.73 -2.71
C THR A 201 5.86 25.08 -3.43
N ILE A 202 5.70 23.86 -3.94
CA ILE A 202 6.80 23.03 -4.44
C ILE A 202 6.66 22.75 -5.94
N GLU A 203 7.70 23.08 -6.69
CA GLU A 203 7.84 22.67 -8.09
C GLU A 203 7.79 21.14 -8.25
N TRP A 204 7.12 20.66 -9.31
CA TRP A 204 6.93 19.23 -9.54
C TRP A 204 8.26 18.44 -9.56
N SER A 205 9.29 19.00 -10.19
CA SER A 205 10.62 18.39 -10.24
C SER A 205 11.24 18.18 -8.84
N MET A 206 11.01 19.12 -7.93
CA MET A 206 11.46 19.04 -6.54
C MET A 206 10.61 18.04 -5.75
N PHE A 207 9.29 18.04 -5.95
CA PHE A 207 8.38 17.07 -5.36
C PHE A 207 8.81 15.64 -5.73
N GLU A 208 9.02 15.38 -7.02
CA GLU A 208 9.45 14.09 -7.55
C GLU A 208 10.76 13.64 -6.89
N LYS A 209 11.76 14.53 -6.84
CA LYS A 209 13.05 14.27 -6.18
C LYS A 209 12.88 13.90 -4.71
N ARG A 210 12.02 14.60 -3.97
CA ARG A 210 11.78 14.35 -2.54
C ARG A 210 11.06 13.02 -2.31
N VAL A 211 10.02 12.70 -3.09
CA VAL A 211 9.31 11.42 -3.00
C VAL A 211 10.24 10.25 -3.33
N ARG A 212 10.98 10.33 -4.44
CA ARG A 212 11.95 9.30 -4.84
C ARG A 212 13.01 9.09 -3.74
N LYS A 213 13.51 10.17 -3.13
CA LYS A 213 14.45 10.08 -2.01
C LYS A 213 13.81 9.39 -0.79
N ALA A 214 12.59 9.77 -0.41
CA ALA A 214 11.88 9.19 0.72
C ALA A 214 11.66 7.67 0.56
N VAL A 215 11.26 7.22 -0.64
CA VAL A 215 11.07 5.79 -0.96
C VAL A 215 12.40 5.04 -1.09
N ARG A 216 13.46 5.65 -1.63
CA ARG A 216 14.79 5.00 -1.68
C ARG A 216 15.34 4.72 -0.28
N GLN A 217 15.12 5.64 0.66
CA GLN A 217 15.60 5.49 2.04
C GLN A 217 14.94 4.35 2.81
N THR A 218 13.79 3.82 2.38
CA THR A 218 13.19 2.63 3.01
C THR A 218 13.80 1.32 2.50
N LYS A 219 14.69 1.37 1.51
CA LYS A 219 15.35 0.20 0.93
C LYS A 219 16.68 -0.15 1.61
N THR A 220 17.14 0.66 2.57
CA THR A 220 18.36 0.41 3.34
C THR A 220 18.25 -0.88 4.13
N ILE A 221 19.26 -1.73 4.05
CA ILE A 221 19.33 -2.99 4.78
C ILE A 221 19.87 -2.69 6.18
N HIS A 222 19.17 -3.17 7.19
CA HIS A 222 19.59 -3.07 8.59
C HIS A 222 19.67 -4.46 9.19
N ARG A 223 20.56 -4.67 10.16
CA ARG A 223 20.59 -5.91 10.93
C ARG A 223 19.24 -6.10 11.61
N ARG A 224 18.58 -7.24 11.37
CA ARG A 224 17.31 -7.57 12.01
C ARG A 224 17.57 -7.79 13.51
N SER A 225 16.81 -7.10 14.37
CA SER A 225 16.76 -7.42 15.79
C SER A 225 16.03 -8.75 16.02
N ILE A 226 16.43 -9.52 17.03
CA ILE A 226 15.82 -10.82 17.36
C ILE A 226 14.30 -10.69 17.52
N SER A 227 13.81 -9.60 18.11
CA SER A 227 12.38 -9.34 18.33
C SER A 227 11.59 -8.97 17.07
N ARG A 228 12.25 -8.76 15.93
CA ARG A 228 11.58 -8.38 14.67
C ARG A 228 11.26 -9.64 13.86
N SER A 229 9.99 -9.75 13.47
CA SER A 229 9.51 -10.81 12.57
C SER A 229 10.35 -10.90 11.29
N VAL A 230 10.76 -12.13 10.96
CA VAL A 230 11.47 -12.46 9.73
C VAL A 230 10.63 -12.12 8.50
N TYR A 231 9.32 -12.33 8.53
CA TYR A 231 8.43 -11.99 7.42
C TYR A 231 8.41 -10.50 7.12
N ARG A 232 8.55 -9.65 8.14
CA ARG A 232 8.58 -8.19 7.96
C ARG A 232 9.97 -7.65 7.61
N ASN A 233 11.03 -8.40 7.93
CA ASN A 233 12.42 -7.96 7.78
C ASN A 233 13.36 -9.13 7.35
N PRO A 234 13.11 -9.81 6.22
CA PRO A 234 13.86 -11.01 5.87
C PRO A 234 15.27 -10.72 5.36
N ARG A 235 15.65 -9.45 5.13
CA ARG A 235 17.01 -9.03 4.73
C ARG A 235 17.97 -9.09 5.91
N CYS A 236 18.19 -10.28 6.45
CA CYS A 236 19.21 -10.55 7.47
C CYS A 236 20.08 -11.74 7.08
N ARG A 237 21.27 -11.85 7.68
CA ARG A 237 22.27 -12.86 7.29
C ARG A 237 21.76 -14.29 7.51
N GLU A 238 20.88 -14.47 8.48
CA GLU A 238 20.29 -15.77 8.83
C GLU A 238 19.24 -16.24 7.81
N CYS A 239 18.70 -15.34 6.99
CA CYS A 239 17.59 -15.63 6.08
C CYS A 239 17.92 -15.41 4.60
N MET A 240 18.99 -14.67 4.29
CA MET A 240 19.44 -14.47 2.93
C MET A 240 20.67 -15.33 2.69
N CYS A 241 20.66 -16.17 1.65
CA CYS A 241 21.86 -16.88 1.22
C CYS A 241 22.96 -15.87 0.89
N THR A 242 24.17 -16.09 1.42
CA THR A 242 25.36 -15.41 0.94
C THR A 242 25.62 -15.91 -0.47
N THR A 243 25.50 -15.04 -1.46
CA THR A 243 26.07 -15.30 -2.78
C THR A 243 27.57 -15.13 -2.62
N GLU A 244 28.27 -16.23 -2.30
CA GLU A 244 29.71 -16.36 -2.56
C GLU A 244 29.99 -16.30 -4.07
#